data_AF-A0A077KGJ7-F1
#
_entry.id   AF-A0A077KGJ7-F1
#
_cell.length_a   1.000
_cell.length_b   1.000
_cell.length_c   1.000
_cell.angle_alpha   90.00
_cell.angle_beta   90.00
_cell.angle_gamma   90.00
#
_symmetry.space_group_name_H-M   'P 1'
#
loop_
_entity.id
_entity.type
_entity.pdbx_description
1 polymer ?
#
loop_
_entity_poly.entity_id
_entity_poly.type
_entity_poly.pdbx_seq_one_letter_code
_entity_poly.pdbx_strand_id
1 'polypeptide(L)'
;MSNILAGLFEHHSDYKKLESDLENSGIPSSDYIVYLNSEASNAQYLASVAVKDSGQTDIARSIFAQNAVIKTYLFENMSIDQANYDTIKSYIDARNRAEIHNSPDIKIKMASDGINSEVKS
;
A
#
# COMPACT_ATOMS: atom_id res chain seq x y z
N MET A 1 -1.33 -20.22 2.31
CA MET A 1 -2.12 -18.98 2.46
C MET A 1 -1.64 -18.03 1.38
N SER A 2 -2.53 -17.26 0.78
CA SER A 2 -2.17 -16.25 -0.22
C SER A 2 -1.97 -14.90 0.45
N ASN A 3 -1.21 -14.03 -0.20
CA ASN A 3 -1.08 -12.62 0.16
C ASN A 3 -1.57 -11.77 -1.02
N ILE A 4 -1.95 -10.52 -0.75
CA ILE A 4 -2.38 -9.56 -1.78
C ILE A 4 -1.41 -8.40 -1.82
N LEU A 5 -0.81 -8.17 -2.98
CA LEU A 5 -0.09 -6.93 -3.29
C LEU A 5 -1.04 -5.98 -4.01
N ALA A 6 -1.49 -4.95 -3.31
CA ALA A 6 -2.26 -3.86 -3.91
C ALA A 6 -1.34 -2.71 -4.35
N GLY A 7 -1.61 -2.12 -5.50
CA GLY A 7 -0.93 -0.95 -6.04
C GLY A 7 -1.94 0.15 -6.37
N LEU A 8 -1.63 1.39 -5.98
CA LEU A 8 -2.37 2.59 -6.39
C LEU A 8 -1.57 3.29 -7.48
N PHE A 9 -2.19 3.54 -8.64
CA PHE A 9 -1.54 4.02 -9.85
C PHE A 9 -2.03 5.40 -10.28
N GLU A 10 -1.16 6.15 -10.97
CA GLU A 10 -1.53 7.45 -11.52
C GLU A 10 -2.57 7.35 -12.63
N HIS A 11 -3.35 8.42 -12.82
CA HIS A 11 -4.40 8.51 -13.83
C HIS A 11 -3.92 8.25 -15.27
N HIS A 12 -2.66 8.61 -15.56
CA HIS A 12 -2.06 8.46 -16.88
C HIS A 12 -1.42 7.09 -17.14
N SER A 13 -1.38 6.19 -16.15
CA SER A 13 -0.82 4.85 -16.35
C SER A 13 -1.75 3.99 -17.20
N ASP A 14 -1.21 3.35 -18.23
CA ASP A 14 -1.98 2.44 -19.08
C ASP A 14 -2.26 1.12 -18.33
N TYR A 15 -3.48 0.95 -17.84
CA TYR A 15 -3.86 -0.26 -17.10
C TYR A 15 -3.82 -1.52 -17.98
N LYS A 16 -4.00 -1.42 -19.30
CA LYS A 16 -3.91 -2.58 -20.21
C LYS A 16 -2.46 -3.01 -20.38
N LYS A 17 -1.51 -2.06 -20.36
CA LYS A 17 -0.08 -2.36 -20.28
C LYS A 17 0.24 -3.09 -18.97
N LEU A 18 -0.30 -2.63 -17.83
CA LEU A 18 -0.15 -3.32 -16.55
C LEU A 18 -0.67 -4.78 -16.60
N GLU A 19 -1.88 -5.00 -17.13
CA GLU A 19 -2.45 -6.34 -17.34
C GLU A 19 -1.53 -7.19 -18.23
N SER A 20 -1.08 -6.63 -19.35
CA SER A 20 -0.16 -7.31 -20.27
C SER A 20 1.18 -7.68 -19.61
N ASP A 21 1.76 -6.80 -18.79
CA ASP A 21 3.01 -7.08 -18.07
C ASP A 21 2.81 -8.18 -17.01
N LEU A 22 1.67 -8.21 -16.32
CA LEU A 22 1.31 -9.26 -15.37
C LEU A 22 1.17 -10.62 -16.06
N GLU A 23 0.38 -10.69 -17.13
CA GLU A 23 0.15 -11.95 -17.88
C GLU A 23 1.44 -12.46 -18.55
N ASN A 24 2.24 -11.57 -19.16
CA ASN A 24 3.56 -11.93 -19.72
C ASN A 24 4.54 -12.45 -18.66
N SER A 25 4.39 -12.02 -17.40
CA SER A 25 5.20 -12.50 -16.29
C SER A 25 4.67 -13.78 -15.63
N GLY A 26 3.58 -14.36 -16.15
CA GLY A 26 2.98 -15.60 -15.65
C GLY A 26 1.96 -15.43 -14.53
N ILE A 27 1.47 -14.20 -14.28
CA ILE A 27 0.38 -13.93 -13.34
C ILE A 27 -0.92 -13.87 -14.16
N PRO A 28 -1.81 -14.89 -14.08
CA PRO A 28 -3.02 -14.92 -14.87
C PRO A 28 -4.06 -13.90 -14.37
N SER A 29 -4.98 -13.50 -15.24
CA SER A 29 -6.14 -12.66 -14.95
C SER A 29 -7.12 -13.19 -13.89
N SER A 30 -6.94 -14.42 -13.39
CA SER A 30 -7.64 -14.94 -12.19
C SER A 30 -6.93 -14.63 -10.87
N ASP A 31 -5.62 -14.36 -10.90
CA ASP A 31 -4.81 -13.99 -9.74
C ASP A 31 -4.62 -12.46 -9.63
N TYR A 32 -5.27 -11.63 -10.46
CA TYR A 32 -5.28 -10.18 -10.29
C TYR A 32 -6.66 -9.54 -10.55
N ILE A 33 -6.89 -8.36 -9.99
CA ILE A 33 -8.08 -7.53 -10.25
C ILE A 33 -7.66 -6.07 -10.41
N VAL A 34 -8.15 -5.40 -11.45
CA VAL A 34 -7.98 -3.95 -11.68
C VAL A 34 -9.28 -3.21 -11.38
N TYR A 35 -9.21 -2.26 -10.46
CA TYR A 35 -10.30 -1.39 -10.03
C TYR A 35 -10.18 -0.02 -10.69
N LEU A 36 -10.94 0.15 -11.77
CA LEU A 36 -11.11 1.43 -12.44
C LEU A 36 -12.18 2.25 -11.70
N ASN A 37 -11.84 3.48 -11.32
CA ASN A 37 -12.81 4.42 -10.74
C ASN A 37 -13.31 5.36 -11.84
N SER A 38 -14.50 5.10 -12.38
CA SER A 38 -15.05 5.83 -13.53
C SER A 38 -15.59 7.23 -13.21
N GLU A 39 -15.67 7.61 -11.93
CA GLU A 39 -16.46 8.76 -11.45
C GLU A 39 -15.67 10.09 -11.43
N ALA A 40 -14.35 10.06 -11.66
CA ALA A 40 -13.50 11.25 -11.62
C ALA A 40 -12.63 11.41 -12.87
N SER A 41 -12.64 12.60 -13.47
CA SER A 41 -11.85 12.94 -14.68
C SER A 41 -10.32 12.98 -14.48
N ASN A 42 -9.84 12.63 -13.28
CA ASN A 42 -8.42 12.43 -12.93
C ASN A 42 -8.26 11.16 -12.06
N ALA A 43 -9.12 10.15 -12.29
CA ALA A 43 -9.16 8.95 -11.45
C ALA A 43 -7.86 8.15 -11.52
N GLN A 44 -7.19 8.06 -10.37
CA GLN A 44 -6.25 6.99 -10.06
C GLN A 44 -7.00 5.65 -10.08
N TYR A 45 -6.35 4.59 -10.54
CA TYR A 45 -6.88 3.23 -10.45
C TYR A 45 -6.07 2.41 -9.45
N LEU A 46 -6.64 1.28 -9.04
CA LEU A 46 -6.08 0.42 -8.00
C LEU A 46 -6.00 -1.00 -8.56
N ALA A 47 -4.84 -1.64 -8.54
CA ALA A 47 -4.74 -3.06 -8.89
C ALA A 47 -4.45 -3.88 -7.62
N SER A 48 -4.93 -5.12 -7.58
CA SER A 48 -4.63 -6.08 -6.51
C SER A 48 -4.23 -7.41 -7.12
N VAL A 49 -3.07 -7.94 -6.72
CA VAL A 49 -2.49 -9.18 -7.25
C VAL A 49 -2.32 -10.18 -6.11
N ALA A 50 -2.80 -11.40 -6.31
CA ALA A 50 -2.54 -12.54 -5.46
C ALA A 50 -1.12 -13.06 -5.68
N VAL A 51 -0.36 -13.11 -4.59
CA VAL A 51 1.02 -13.61 -4.58
C VAL A 51 1.14 -14.71 -3.53
N LYS A 52 1.70 -15.85 -3.94
CA LYS A 52 1.77 -17.08 -3.10
C LYS A 52 3.13 -17.24 -2.42
N ASP A 53 4.14 -16.50 -2.89
CA ASP A 53 5.53 -16.54 -2.45
C ASP A 53 6.23 -15.17 -2.65
N SER A 54 7.43 -15.02 -2.10
CA SER A 54 8.22 -13.78 -2.21
C SER A 54 8.63 -13.47 -3.65
N GLY A 55 8.92 -14.49 -4.48
CA GLY A 55 9.31 -14.30 -5.88
C GLY A 55 8.19 -13.64 -6.69
N GLN A 56 6.96 -14.16 -6.61
CA GLN A 56 5.78 -13.50 -7.20
C GLN A 56 5.55 -12.10 -6.64
N THR A 57 5.84 -11.88 -5.35
CA THR A 57 5.73 -10.55 -4.72
C THR A 57 6.72 -9.55 -5.31
N ASP A 58 7.98 -9.96 -5.51
CA ASP A 58 9.04 -9.12 -6.09
C ASP A 58 8.81 -8.85 -7.57
N ILE A 59 8.33 -9.86 -8.32
CA ILE A 59 7.88 -9.75 -9.72
C ILE A 59 6.75 -8.72 -9.84
N ALA A 60 5.65 -8.90 -9.11
CA ALA A 60 4.51 -7.99 -9.16
C ALA A 60 4.89 -6.56 -8.74
N ARG A 61 5.76 -6.41 -7.73
CA ARG A 61 6.29 -5.11 -7.30
C ARG A 61 7.14 -4.44 -8.40
N SER A 62 7.96 -5.21 -9.12
CA SER A 62 8.75 -4.69 -10.25
C SER A 62 7.85 -4.21 -11.39
N ILE A 63 6.82 -4.98 -11.74
CA ILE A 63 5.82 -4.63 -12.76
C ILE A 63 5.06 -3.36 -12.35
N PHE A 64 4.67 -3.24 -11.08
CA PHE A 64 4.00 -2.06 -10.56
C PHE A 64 4.91 -0.81 -10.65
N ALA A 65 6.20 -0.94 -10.29
CA ALA A 65 7.18 0.14 -10.42
C ALA A 65 7.37 0.60 -11.88
N GLN A 66 7.33 -0.33 -12.84
CA GLN A 66 7.43 -0.03 -14.28
C GLN A 66 6.17 0.63 -14.88
N ASN A 67 5.05 0.62 -14.16
CA ASN A 67 3.76 1.18 -14.60
C ASN A 67 3.33 2.41 -13.78
N ALA A 68 4.29 3.14 -13.20
CA ALA A 68 4.07 4.35 -12.40
C ALA A 68 3.07 4.17 -11.25
N VAL A 69 3.35 3.18 -10.39
CA VAL A 69 2.67 3.02 -9.09
C VAL A 69 3.08 4.14 -8.13
N ILE A 70 2.10 4.73 -7.44
CA ILE A 70 2.28 5.79 -6.43
C ILE A 70 2.61 5.18 -5.06
N LYS A 71 1.84 4.18 -4.64
CA LYS A 71 2.00 3.45 -3.38
C LYS A 71 1.65 1.98 -3.58
N THR A 72 2.37 1.10 -2.88
CA THR A 72 2.06 -0.34 -2.80
C THR A 72 1.74 -0.73 -1.37
N TYR A 73 0.84 -1.70 -1.21
CA TYR A 73 0.39 -2.22 0.08
C TYR A 73 0.37 -3.74 0.02
N LEU A 74 1.18 -4.39 0.85
CA LEU A 74 1.11 -5.84 1.06
C LEU A 74 0.12 -6.15 2.17
N PHE A 75 -0.82 -7.05 1.89
CA PHE A 75 -1.77 -7.64 2.82
C PHE A 75 -1.47 -9.13 2.95
N GLU A 76 -1.04 -9.56 4.13
CA GLU A 76 -0.73 -10.96 4.40
C GLU A 76 -1.99 -11.73 4.79
N ASN A 77 -2.02 -13.03 4.46
CA ASN A 77 -3.12 -13.94 4.79
C ASN A 77 -4.50 -13.47 4.27
N MET A 78 -4.55 -13.03 3.01
CA MET A 78 -5.74 -12.54 2.31
C MET A 78 -5.87 -13.22 0.94
N SER A 79 -7.07 -13.69 0.61
CA SER A 79 -7.39 -14.25 -0.72
C SER A 79 -7.91 -13.17 -1.68
N ILE A 80 -7.76 -13.38 -2.99
CA ILE A 80 -8.20 -12.44 -4.03
C ILE A 80 -9.72 -12.17 -3.97
N ASP A 81 -10.51 -13.19 -3.61
CA ASP A 81 -11.96 -13.11 -3.37
C ASP A 81 -12.34 -12.13 -2.25
N GLN A 82 -11.45 -11.95 -1.26
CA GLN A 82 -11.63 -11.03 -0.15
C GLN A 82 -11.10 -9.62 -0.47
N ALA A 83 -10.22 -9.51 -1.47
CA ALA A 83 -9.50 -8.29 -1.84
C ALA A 83 -10.33 -7.29 -2.65
N ASN A 84 -11.66 -7.25 -2.46
CA ASN A 84 -12.54 -6.36 -3.22
C ASN A 84 -12.22 -4.87 -3.01
N TYR A 85 -12.65 -4.02 -3.94
CA TYR A 85 -12.36 -2.59 -3.95
C TYR A 85 -12.67 -1.88 -2.62
N ASP A 86 -13.85 -2.12 -2.04
CA ASP A 86 -14.26 -1.44 -0.81
C ASP A 86 -13.38 -1.88 0.39
N THR A 87 -13.07 -3.17 0.47
CA THR A 87 -12.16 -3.74 1.47
C THR A 87 -10.77 -3.14 1.34
N ILE A 88 -10.16 -3.19 0.15
CA ILE A 88 -8.81 -2.66 -0.08
C ILE A 88 -8.77 -1.14 0.13
N LYS A 89 -9.77 -0.40 -0.33
CA LYS A 89 -9.91 1.04 -0.10
C LYS A 89 -10.04 1.36 1.39
N SER A 90 -10.84 0.62 2.14
CA SER A 90 -11.01 0.78 3.59
C SER A 90 -9.71 0.49 4.36
N TYR A 91 -8.98 -0.56 3.98
CA TYR A 91 -7.66 -0.86 4.54
C TYR A 91 -6.61 0.22 4.22
N ILE A 92 -6.59 0.74 2.99
CA ILE A 92 -5.70 1.82 2.57
C ILE A 92 -6.03 3.11 3.33
N ASP A 93 -7.30 3.45 3.45
CA ASP A 93 -7.76 4.62 4.20
C ASP A 93 -7.44 4.50 5.70
N ALA A 94 -7.64 3.32 6.29
CA ALA A 94 -7.24 3.02 7.66
C ALA A 94 -5.72 3.09 7.87
N ARG A 95 -4.91 2.58 6.92
CA ARG A 95 -3.44 2.71 6.97
C ARG A 95 -3.00 4.17 6.88
N ASN A 96 -3.50 4.96 5.92
CA ASN A 96 -3.14 6.37 5.82
C ASN A 96 -3.61 7.16 7.08
N ARG A 97 -4.77 6.85 7.66
CA ARG A 97 -5.20 7.42 8.96
C ARG A 97 -4.28 7.03 10.13
N ALA A 98 -3.75 5.81 10.14
CA ALA A 98 -2.80 5.33 11.15
C ALA A 98 -1.40 5.94 10.97
N GLU A 99 -0.93 6.12 9.73
CA GLU A 99 0.32 6.84 9.42
C GLU A 99 0.26 8.29 9.92
N ILE A 100 -0.88 8.98 9.73
CA ILE A 100 -1.07 10.35 10.24
C ILE A 100 -1.13 10.39 11.78
N HIS A 101 -1.73 9.40 12.45
CA HIS A 101 -1.76 9.33 13.92
C HIS A 101 -0.43 8.89 14.56
N ASN A 102 0.47 8.23 13.83
CA ASN A 102 1.82 7.89 14.29
C ASN A 102 2.82 9.07 14.20
N SER A 103 2.30 10.30 14.25
CA SER A 103 3.10 11.52 14.43
C SER A 103 2.97 12.10 15.85
N PRO A 104 3.49 11.45 16.91
CA PRO A 104 3.71 12.13 18.17
C PRO A 104 5.00 12.98 18.08
N ASP A 105 4.99 14.05 17.27
CA ASP A 105 5.89 15.19 17.54
C ASP A 105 5.34 16.00 18.73
N ILE A 106 4.97 15.31 19.81
CA ILE A 106 4.89 15.93 21.11
C ILE A 106 6.32 16.06 21.58
N LYS A 107 6.99 17.13 21.12
CA LYS A 107 8.21 17.64 21.75
C LYS A 107 7.88 18.15 23.14
N ILE A 108 7.55 17.23 24.06
CA ILE A 108 7.65 17.50 25.49
C ILE A 108 9.16 17.65 25.74
N LYS A 109 9.62 18.90 25.65
CA LYS A 109 10.82 19.33 26.36
C LYS A 109 10.50 19.20 27.86
N MET A 110 10.60 17.98 28.37
CA MET A 110 10.97 17.74 29.76
C MET A 110 12.38 18.32 29.89
N ALA A 111 12.44 19.62 30.17
CA ALA A 111 13.62 20.26 30.69
C ALA A 111 13.84 19.66 32.09
N SER A 112 14.47 18.49 32.11
CA SER A 112 14.93 17.82 33.33
C SER A 112 16.16 18.53 33.87
N ASP A 113 16.03 19.84 34.10
CA ASP A 113 16.96 20.62 34.92
C ASP A 113 16.72 20.21 36.38
N GLY A 114 17.27 19.03 36.71
CA GLY A 114 17.35 18.54 38.07
C GLY A 114 18.32 19.41 38.85
N ILE A 115 17.84 20.55 39.36
CA ILE A 115 18.60 21.37 40.31
C ILE A 115 18.74 20.55 41.60
N ASN A 116 19.88 19.87 41.68
CA ASN A 116 20.23 19.00 42.78
C ASN A 116 20.58 19.81 44.03
N SER A 117 19.73 19.64 45.05
CA SER A 117 20.03 19.71 46.49
C SER A 117 20.53 21.03 47.08
N GLU A 118 19.79 21.47 48.10
CA GLU A 118 20.30 22.34 49.16
C GLU A 118 21.43 21.68 49.99
N VAL A 119 22.01 22.48 50.89
CA VAL A 119 23.02 22.18 51.93
C VAL A 119 24.45 21.96 51.40
N LYS A 120 25.56 22.30 52.09
CA LYS A 120 25.81 22.80 53.46
C LYS A 120 27.15 23.61 53.40
N SER A 121 27.52 24.50 54.33
CA SER A 121 26.96 24.86 55.65
C SER A 121 27.01 26.36 55.89
#